data_AF-A0A7C0YJU2-F1
#
_entry.id   AF-A0A7C0YJU2-F1
#
_cell.length_a   1.000
_cell.length_b   1.000
_cell.length_c   1.000
_cell.angle_alpha   90.00
_cell.angle_beta   90.00
_cell.angle_gamma   90.00
#
_symmetry.space_group_name_H-M   'P 1'
#
loop_
_entity.id
_entity.type
_entity.pdbx_description
1 polymer ?
#
loop_
_entity_poly.entity_id
_entity_poly.type
_entity_poly.pdbx_seq_one_letter_code
_entity_poly.pdbx_strand_id
1 'polypeptide(L)'
;MIDPFNIKVLPKPYNEMLSEHFARLLYEAEIKRGKVRLNELRKELLDALGDFREDFPLKAKVLKRREKKGYVLETLILETRPNFYVTGNLYLPLRGNEPYPAVLRVHGHYPHGRFQNEVLISAVTLARHGFAVLAIDMVGYGERKNQGHKEGVW
;
A
#
# COMPACT_ATOMS: atom_id res chain seq x y z
N MET A 1 13.57 -27.55 3.21
CA MET A 1 12.83 -26.29 3.37
C MET A 1 13.65 -25.46 4.35
N ILE A 2 14.17 -24.30 3.95
CA ILE A 2 14.98 -23.44 4.83
C ILE A 2 14.03 -22.76 5.80
N ASP A 3 14.30 -22.85 7.10
CA ASP A 3 13.55 -22.12 8.11
C ASP A 3 13.84 -20.61 7.95
N PRO A 4 12.85 -19.80 7.53
CA PRO A 4 13.07 -18.38 7.29
C PRO A 4 13.46 -17.60 8.55
N PHE A 5 13.24 -18.16 9.74
CA PHE A 5 13.62 -17.53 11.01
C PHE A 5 15.03 -17.89 11.47
N ASN A 6 15.68 -18.87 10.84
CA ASN A 6 17.01 -19.36 11.21
C ASN A 6 18.05 -19.15 10.09
N ILE A 7 17.84 -18.13 9.26
CA ILE A 7 18.78 -17.73 8.22
C ILE A 7 19.85 -16.83 8.85
N LYS A 8 21.11 -17.27 8.82
CA LYS A 8 22.28 -16.45 9.18
C LYS A 8 22.72 -15.62 7.97
N VAL A 9 22.17 -14.42 7.81
CA VAL A 9 22.63 -13.44 6.81
C VAL A 9 23.74 -12.54 7.40
N LEU A 10 23.89 -12.51 8.73
CA LEU A 10 24.78 -11.65 9.53
C LEU A 10 25.23 -12.45 10.79
N PRO A 11 26.12 -11.95 11.68
CA PRO A 11 26.73 -12.79 12.73
C PRO A 11 25.76 -13.37 13.77
N LYS A 12 24.50 -12.91 13.81
CA LYS A 12 23.42 -13.46 14.63
C LYS A 12 22.24 -13.91 13.76
N PRO A 13 21.40 -14.86 14.25
CA PRO A 13 20.12 -15.21 13.62
C PRO A 13 19.20 -13.99 13.40
N TYR A 14 18.43 -14.00 12.31
CA TYR A 14 17.57 -12.88 11.89
C TYR A 14 16.49 -12.50 12.91
N ASN A 15 15.92 -13.48 13.61
CA ASN A 15 14.94 -13.26 14.67
C ASN A 15 15.53 -12.49 15.88
N GLU A 16 16.76 -12.82 16.31
CA GLU A 16 17.44 -12.11 17.40
C GLU A 16 17.74 -10.66 17.02
N MET A 17 18.16 -10.42 15.77
CA MET A 17 18.43 -9.08 15.27
C MET A 17 17.15 -8.22 15.19
N LEU A 18 16.01 -8.80 14.79
CA LEU A 18 14.74 -8.07 14.80
C LEU A 18 14.30 -7.72 16.22
N SER A 19 14.41 -8.65 17.17
CA SER A 19 14.08 -8.39 18.57
C SER A 19 14.98 -7.30 19.18
N GLU A 20 16.30 -7.36 18.94
CA GLU A 20 17.24 -6.32 19.39
C GLU A 20 16.97 -4.97 18.69
N HIS A 21 16.67 -4.97 17.39
CA HIS A 21 16.37 -3.76 16.63
C HIS A 21 15.08 -3.10 17.11
N PHE A 22 14.00 -3.86 17.29
CA PHE A 22 12.74 -3.32 17.81
C PHE A 22 12.83 -2.94 19.28
N ALA A 23 13.54 -3.70 20.11
CA ALA A 23 13.80 -3.33 21.50
C ALA A 23 14.61 -2.03 21.60
N ARG A 24 15.61 -1.85 20.73
CA ARG A 24 16.38 -0.60 20.63
C ARG A 24 15.52 0.55 20.16
N LEU A 25 14.71 0.37 19.11
CA LEU A 25 13.78 1.40 18.65
C LEU A 25 12.77 1.79 19.72
N LEU A 26 12.24 0.81 20.45
CA LEU A 26 11.33 1.04 21.58
C LEU A 26 12.04 1.77 22.72
N TYR A 27 13.25 1.35 23.10
CA TYR A 27 14.07 2.01 24.12
C TYR A 27 14.44 3.46 23.73
N GLU A 28 14.86 3.68 22.49
CA GLU A 28 15.15 5.02 21.94
C GLU A 28 13.87 5.88 21.87
N ALA A 29 12.73 5.29 21.54
CA ALA A 29 11.43 5.96 21.55
C ALA A 29 10.91 6.24 22.96
N GLU A 30 11.19 5.38 23.94
CA GLU A 30 10.84 5.54 25.36
C GLU A 30 11.72 6.58 26.04
N ILE A 31 13.02 6.63 25.75
CA ILE A 31 13.94 7.68 26.23
C ILE A 31 13.57 9.05 25.65
N LYS A 32 13.12 9.11 24.39
CA LYS A 32 12.67 10.35 23.75
C LYS A 32 11.21 10.70 24.04
N ARG A 33 10.55 10.00 24.96
CA ARG A 33 9.13 10.18 25.28
C ARG A 33 8.90 11.41 26.18
N GLY A 34 9.39 12.57 25.76
CA GLY A 34 8.62 13.79 25.98
C GLY A 34 7.24 13.63 25.31
N LYS A 35 6.21 14.35 25.76
CA LYS A 35 4.94 14.42 25.02
C LYS A 35 5.19 15.09 23.68
N VAL A 36 5.64 14.34 22.66
CA VAL A 36 5.68 14.82 21.28
C VAL A 36 4.24 15.10 20.91
N ARG A 37 3.92 16.37 20.64
CA ARG A 37 2.57 16.73 20.27
C ARG A 37 2.34 16.16 18.88
N LEU A 38 1.24 15.45 18.66
CA LEU A 38 0.91 14.83 17.37
C LEU A 38 1.03 15.81 16.19
N ASN A 39 0.71 17.09 16.44
CA ASN A 39 0.82 18.16 15.45
C ASN A 39 2.28 18.50 15.08
N GLU A 40 3.22 18.44 16.03
CA GLU A 40 4.64 18.69 15.78
C GLU A 40 5.24 17.55 14.96
N LEU A 41 4.97 16.30 15.35
CA LEU A 41 5.41 15.12 14.59
C LEU A 41 4.83 15.12 13.17
N ARG A 42 3.55 15.48 13.02
CA ARG A 42 2.91 15.58 11.70
C ARG A 42 3.59 16.65 10.85
N LYS A 43 3.94 17.80 11.44
CA LYS A 43 4.64 18.87 10.73
C LYS A 43 6.03 18.40 10.28
N GLU A 44 6.82 17.83 11.18
CA GLU A 44 8.16 17.30 10.86
C GLU A 44 8.11 16.23 9.76
N LEU A 45 7.11 15.33 9.81
CA LEU A 45 6.91 14.33 8.76
C LEU A 45 6.60 14.98 7.40
N LEU A 46 5.71 15.97 7.38
CA LEU A 46 5.38 16.68 6.14
C LEU A 46 6.59 17.45 5.59
N ASP A 47 7.36 18.10 6.45
CA ASP A 47 8.59 18.81 6.08
C ASP A 47 9.63 17.83 5.50
N ALA A 48 9.76 16.63 6.07
CA ALA A 48 10.69 15.59 5.61
C ALA A 48 10.26 14.91 4.29
N LEU A 49 8.95 14.72 4.08
CA LEU A 49 8.42 14.18 2.83
C LEU A 49 8.51 15.18 1.66
N GLY A 50 8.71 16.46 1.98
CA GLY A 50 8.91 17.54 1.02
C GLY A 50 7.60 18.21 0.57
N ASP A 51 7.72 19.02 -0.48
CA ASP A 51 6.62 19.84 -0.99
C ASP A 51 5.57 19.01 -1.75
N PHE A 52 4.39 18.83 -1.15
CA PHE A 52 3.20 18.25 -1.81
C PHE A 52 2.43 19.25 -2.69
N ARG A 53 3.12 20.29 -3.15
CA ARG A 53 2.58 21.64 -3.44
C ARG A 53 1.54 21.80 -4.54
N GLU A 54 1.17 20.76 -5.26
CA GLU A 54 0.29 20.91 -6.42
C GLU A 54 -0.97 20.07 -6.24
N ASP A 55 -2.07 20.77 -5.92
CA ASP A 55 -3.41 20.20 -5.95
C ASP A 55 -3.84 20.07 -7.41
N PHE A 56 -3.56 18.90 -8.00
CA PHE A 56 -4.07 18.56 -9.31
C PHE A 56 -5.42 17.86 -9.16
N PRO A 57 -6.47 18.30 -9.87
CA PRO A 57 -7.73 17.60 -9.84
C PRO A 57 -7.54 16.18 -10.36
N LEU A 58 -7.87 15.20 -9.53
CA LEU A 58 -7.79 13.79 -9.88
C LEU A 58 -8.75 13.49 -11.03
N LYS A 59 -8.23 13.03 -12.17
CA LYS A 59 -9.06 12.54 -13.28
C LYS A 59 -9.06 11.03 -13.29
N ALA A 60 -10.18 10.44 -12.90
CA ALA A 60 -10.37 9.00 -12.91
C ALA A 60 -11.13 8.56 -14.17
N LYS A 61 -10.68 7.48 -14.80
CA LYS A 61 -11.37 6.85 -15.94
C LYS A 61 -11.52 5.36 -15.70
N VAL A 62 -12.77 4.88 -15.77
CA VAL A 62 -13.07 3.45 -15.80
C VAL A 62 -12.81 2.93 -17.20
N LEU A 63 -11.87 1.98 -17.32
CA LEU A 63 -11.53 1.34 -18.60
C LEU A 63 -12.38 0.11 -18.86
N LYS A 64 -12.72 -0.62 -17.80
CA LYS A 64 -13.51 -1.84 -17.88
C LYS A 64 -14.26 -2.06 -16.59
N ARG A 65 -15.51 -2.50 -16.69
CA ARG A 65 -16.33 -2.98 -15.57
C ARG A 65 -16.74 -4.41 -15.83
N ARG A 66 -16.63 -5.28 -14.83
CA ARG A 66 -17.07 -6.68 -14.90
C ARG A 66 -17.75 -7.07 -13.60
N GLU A 67 -18.93 -7.65 -13.70
CA GLU A 67 -19.50 -8.36 -12.57
C GLU A 67 -18.75 -9.69 -12.36
N LYS A 68 -18.48 -10.01 -11.11
CA LYS A 68 -17.84 -11.24 -10.65
C LYS A 68 -18.70 -11.87 -9.57
N LYS A 69 -18.36 -13.09 -9.15
CA LYS A 69 -19.13 -13.82 -8.13
C LYS A 69 -19.12 -13.08 -6.79
N GLY A 70 -20.16 -12.28 -6.56
CA GLY A 70 -20.40 -11.54 -5.32
C GLY A 70 -19.78 -10.14 -5.24
N TYR A 71 -19.20 -9.59 -6.31
CA TYR A 71 -18.62 -8.24 -6.34
C TYR A 71 -18.52 -7.71 -7.77
N VAL A 72 -18.32 -6.40 -7.92
CA VAL A 72 -18.00 -5.77 -9.20
C VAL A 72 -16.52 -5.41 -9.23
N LEU A 73 -15.86 -5.67 -10.36
CA LEU A 73 -14.48 -5.29 -10.62
C LEU A 73 -14.44 -4.21 -11.70
N GLU A 74 -13.88 -3.05 -11.34
CA GLU A 74 -13.52 -2.00 -12.28
C GLU A 74 -12.01 -1.94 -12.45
N THR A 75 -11.55 -1.82 -13.70
CA THR A 75 -10.17 -1.46 -14.02
C THR A 75 -10.14 0.04 -14.27
N LEU A 76 -9.28 0.75 -13.56
CA LEU A 76 -9.21 2.20 -13.56
C LEU A 76 -7.83 2.69 -14.00
N ILE A 77 -7.83 3.89 -14.58
CA ILE A 77 -6.65 4.73 -14.69
C ILE A 77 -6.94 6.07 -14.02
N LEU A 78 -5.99 6.55 -13.22
CA LEU A 78 -6.05 7.77 -12.43
C LEU A 78 -4.92 8.69 -12.89
N GLU A 79 -5.26 9.84 -13.46
CA GLU A 79 -4.26 10.90 -13.70
C GLU A 79 -4.14 11.74 -12.42
N THR A 80 -3.05 11.57 -11.68
CA THR A 80 -2.83 12.24 -10.39
C THR A 80 -2.05 13.55 -10.51
N ARG A 81 -1.34 13.74 -11.63
CA ARG A 81 -0.66 14.98 -12.07
C ARG A 81 -0.67 14.98 -13.60
N PRO A 82 -0.45 16.11 -14.30
CA PRO A 82 -0.43 16.16 -15.75
C PRO A 82 0.49 15.07 -16.34
N ASN A 83 -0.09 14.17 -17.12
CA ASN A 83 0.60 13.03 -17.75
C ASN A 83 1.19 11.98 -16.79
N PHE A 84 0.79 11.99 -15.51
CA PHE A 84 1.23 11.03 -14.51
C PHE A 84 0.08 10.13 -14.09
N TYR A 85 0.15 8.88 -14.55
CA TYR A 85 -0.93 7.91 -14.42
C TYR A 85 -0.62 6.84 -13.37
N VAL A 86 -1.61 6.60 -12.51
CA VAL A 86 -1.67 5.47 -11.59
C VAL A 86 -2.76 4.54 -12.07
N THR A 87 -2.45 3.27 -12.22
CA THR A 87 -3.42 2.25 -12.61
C THR A 87 -3.87 1.45 -11.41
N GLY A 88 -5.08 0.90 -11.48
CA GLY A 88 -5.62 0.13 -10.37
C GLY A 88 -6.87 -0.67 -10.69
N ASN A 89 -7.28 -1.46 -9.71
CA ASN A 89 -8.54 -2.16 -9.68
C ASN A 89 -9.40 -1.68 -8.52
N LEU A 90 -10.64 -1.30 -8.81
CA LEU A 90 -11.65 -0.98 -7.82
C LEU A 90 -12.62 -2.15 -7.69
N TYR A 91 -12.67 -2.72 -6.49
CA TYR A 91 -13.55 -3.83 -6.13
C TYR A 91 -14.71 -3.24 -5.35
N LEU A 92 -15.93 -3.41 -5.86
CA LEU A 92 -17.13 -2.82 -5.29
C LEU A 92 -18.08 -3.92 -4.80
N PRO A 93 -18.84 -3.67 -3.71
CA PRO A 93 -19.93 -4.54 -3.31
C PRO A 93 -20.98 -4.67 -4.42
N LEU A 94 -21.57 -5.85 -4.58
CA LEU A 94 -22.67 -6.05 -5.53
C LEU A 94 -24.00 -5.49 -5.01
N ARG A 95 -24.12 -5.36 -3.69
CA ARG A 95 -25.31 -4.90 -2.97
C ARG A 95 -24.88 -4.07 -1.77
N GLY A 96 -25.72 -3.14 -1.34
CA GLY A 96 -25.48 -2.26 -0.21
C GLY A 96 -25.96 -0.84 -0.53
N ASN A 97 -25.86 0.04 0.46
CA ASN A 97 -26.20 1.45 0.29
C ASN A 97 -24.91 2.26 0.20
N GLU A 98 -24.82 3.09 -0.84
CA GLU A 98 -23.74 4.06 -0.97
C GLU A 98 -23.94 5.22 0.02
N PRO A 99 -22.85 5.87 0.49
CA PRO A 99 -21.45 5.55 0.21
C PRO A 99 -20.94 4.33 0.97
N TYR A 100 -20.10 3.51 0.31
CA TYR A 100 -19.46 2.36 0.96
C TYR A 100 -18.27 2.80 1.83
N PRO A 101 -17.98 2.12 2.96
CA PRO A 101 -16.68 2.23 3.60
C PRO A 101 -15.58 1.84 2.62
N ALA A 102 -14.51 2.65 2.54
CA ALA A 102 -13.48 2.51 1.52
C ALA A 102 -12.12 2.10 2.09
N VAL A 103 -11.40 1.25 1.36
CA VAL A 103 -10.04 0.79 1.69
C VAL A 103 -9.11 1.06 0.50
N LEU A 104 -8.07 1.86 0.72
CA LEU A 104 -6.95 1.96 -0.20
C LEU A 104 -5.97 0.81 0.08
N ARG A 105 -5.87 -0.12 -0.86
CA ARG A 105 -5.03 -1.31 -0.75
C ARG A 105 -3.73 -1.11 -1.51
N VAL A 106 -2.69 -0.68 -0.81
CA VAL A 106 -1.31 -0.65 -1.31
C VAL A 106 -0.63 -2.01 -1.14
N HIS A 107 0.22 -2.40 -2.09
CA HIS A 107 0.95 -3.67 -2.02
C HIS A 107 2.40 -3.47 -1.59
N GLY A 108 2.95 -4.46 -0.89
CA GLY A 108 4.38 -4.57 -0.67
C GLY A 108 5.11 -5.02 -1.94
N HIS A 109 6.39 -5.34 -1.80
CA HIS A 109 7.31 -5.69 -2.91
C HIS A 109 7.05 -7.06 -3.56
N TYR A 110 5.82 -7.55 -3.56
CA TYR A 110 5.45 -8.83 -4.15
C TYR A 110 5.74 -8.87 -5.66
N PRO A 111 6.24 -9.99 -6.23
CA PRO A 111 6.60 -10.09 -7.65
C PRO A 111 5.49 -9.69 -8.62
N HIS A 112 4.22 -9.93 -8.23
CA HIS A 112 3.04 -9.64 -9.03
C HIS A 112 2.29 -8.37 -8.60
N GLY A 113 2.84 -7.60 -7.66
CA GLY A 113 2.26 -6.34 -7.20
C GLY A 113 0.79 -6.49 -6.78
N ARG A 114 -0.10 -5.66 -7.33
CA ARG A 114 -1.55 -5.72 -7.05
C ARG A 114 -2.23 -7.03 -7.50
N PHE A 115 -1.61 -7.81 -8.36
CA PHE A 115 -2.11 -9.12 -8.81
C PHE A 115 -1.62 -10.28 -7.95
N GLN A 116 -0.82 -10.02 -6.92
CA GLN A 116 -0.41 -11.03 -5.98
C GLN A 116 -1.65 -11.57 -5.21
N ASN A 117 -1.70 -12.89 -4.96
CA ASN A 117 -2.86 -13.57 -4.40
C ASN A 117 -3.39 -12.94 -3.11
N GLU A 118 -2.50 -12.57 -2.21
CA GLU A 118 -2.79 -11.93 -0.93
C GLU A 118 -3.49 -10.58 -1.12
N VAL A 119 -3.11 -9.83 -2.17
CA VAL A 119 -3.80 -8.57 -2.54
C VAL A 119 -5.21 -8.87 -3.02
N LEU A 120 -5.32 -9.79 -3.97
CA LEU A 120 -6.59 -10.13 -4.62
C LEU A 120 -7.59 -10.70 -3.61
N ILE A 121 -7.17 -11.64 -2.76
CA ILE A 121 -8.01 -12.25 -1.74
C ILE A 121 -8.48 -11.18 -0.75
N SER A 122 -7.59 -10.31 -0.26
CA SER A 122 -7.98 -9.25 0.67
C SER A 122 -9.02 -8.29 0.04
N ALA A 123 -8.80 -7.85 -1.19
CA ALA A 123 -9.70 -6.93 -1.88
C ALA A 123 -11.06 -7.55 -2.21
N VAL A 124 -11.08 -8.79 -2.72
CA VAL A 124 -12.33 -9.50 -3.03
C VAL A 124 -13.13 -9.80 -1.77
N THR A 125 -12.47 -10.26 -0.70
CA THR A 125 -13.14 -10.54 0.57
C THR A 125 -13.80 -9.29 1.12
N LEU A 126 -13.07 -8.19 1.24
CA LEU A 126 -13.62 -6.91 1.72
C LEU A 126 -14.77 -6.41 0.84
N ALA A 127 -14.65 -6.50 -0.49
CA ALA A 127 -15.73 -6.11 -1.40
C ALA A 127 -17.02 -6.93 -1.21
N ARG A 128 -16.87 -8.25 -1.02
CA ARG A 128 -18.01 -9.13 -0.70
C ARG A 128 -18.63 -8.85 0.66
N HIS A 129 -17.90 -8.16 1.55
CA HIS A 129 -18.36 -7.74 2.88
C HIS A 129 -18.80 -6.26 2.95
N GLY A 130 -18.98 -5.60 1.80
CA GLY A 130 -19.59 -4.26 1.77
C GLY A 130 -18.60 -3.09 1.70
N PHE A 131 -17.32 -3.35 1.47
CA PHE A 131 -16.30 -2.30 1.33
C PHE A 131 -15.99 -1.99 -0.14
N ALA A 132 -15.78 -0.71 -0.49
CA ALA A 132 -15.12 -0.35 -1.73
C ALA A 132 -13.61 -0.48 -1.55
N VAL A 133 -12.92 -1.28 -2.35
CA VAL A 133 -11.47 -1.49 -2.23
C VAL A 133 -10.76 -1.05 -3.50
N LEU A 134 -9.87 -0.07 -3.38
CA LEU A 134 -9.02 0.37 -4.48
C LEU A 134 -7.61 -0.20 -4.32
N ALA A 135 -7.22 -1.13 -5.19
CA ALA A 135 -5.84 -1.63 -5.27
C ALA A 135 -5.09 -0.95 -6.41
N ILE A 136 -3.97 -0.30 -6.13
CA ILE A 136 -3.18 0.46 -7.12
C ILE A 136 -1.80 -0.16 -7.36
N ASP A 137 -1.23 0.10 -8.54
CA ASP A 137 0.17 -0.19 -8.81
C ASP A 137 1.08 0.88 -8.16
N MET A 138 2.02 0.44 -7.33
CA MET A 138 3.14 1.29 -6.91
C MET A 138 4.07 1.59 -8.09
N VAL A 139 4.90 2.63 -7.97
CA VAL A 139 5.97 2.91 -8.94
C VAL A 139 6.83 1.65 -9.12
N GLY A 140 7.12 1.27 -10.36
CA GLY A 140 7.96 0.10 -10.64
C GLY A 140 7.25 -1.25 -10.72
N TYR A 141 5.94 -1.28 -10.51
CA TYR A 141 5.16 -2.51 -10.56
C TYR A 141 4.00 -2.42 -11.56
N GLY A 142 3.52 -3.59 -11.98
CA GLY A 142 2.39 -3.72 -12.90
C GLY A 142 2.59 -2.90 -14.18
N GLU A 143 1.63 -2.03 -14.48
CA GLU A 143 1.65 -1.17 -15.67
C GLU A 143 2.64 0.01 -15.52
N ARG A 144 3.19 0.21 -14.32
CA ARG A 144 4.17 1.26 -13.97
C ARG A 144 5.60 0.73 -13.87
N LYS A 145 5.86 -0.49 -14.34
CA LYS A 145 7.17 -1.17 -14.25
C LYS A 145 8.35 -0.39 -14.85
N ASN A 146 8.10 0.46 -15.85
CA ASN A 146 9.14 1.24 -16.52
C ASN A 146 9.48 2.55 -15.78
N GLN A 147 8.84 2.82 -14.64
CA GLN A 147 9.04 4.07 -13.86
C GLN A 147 10.14 3.95 -12.78
N GLY A 148 10.99 2.91 -12.82
CA GLY A 148 12.05 2.68 -11.81
C GLY A 148 11.54 1.94 -10.56
N HIS A 149 12.29 1.90 -9.45
CA HIS A 149 11.89 1.35 -8.14
C HIS A 149 11.83 -0.19 -7.97
N LYS A 150 11.86 -0.99 -9.04
CA LYS A 150 11.79 -2.46 -8.92
C LYS A 150 13.06 -3.11 -8.36
N GLU A 151 14.20 -2.43 -8.40
CA GLU A 151 15.50 -2.96 -7.96
C GLU A 151 15.74 -2.86 -6.44
N GLY A 152 14.79 -2.30 -5.68
CA GLY A 152 14.81 -2.34 -4.21
C GLY A 152 14.35 -3.69 -3.68
N VAL A 153 15.13 -4.75 -3.94
CA VAL A 153 14.90 -6.07 -3.35
C VAL A 153 15.61 -6.08 -1.99
N TRP A 154 14.83 -6.12 -0.90
CA TRP A 154 15.31 -6.47 0.44
C TRP A 154 14.89 -7.91 0.73
#